data_AF-A0A090SYG0-F1
#
_entry.id   AF-A0A090SYG0-F1
#
_cell.length_a   1.000
_cell.length_b   1.000
_cell.length_c   1.000
_cell.angle_alpha   90.00
_cell.angle_beta   90.00
_cell.angle_gamma   90.00
#
_symmetry.space_group_name_H-M   'P 1'
#
loop_
_entity.id
_entity.type
_entity.pdbx_description
1 polymer ?
#
loop_
_entity_poly.entity_id
_entity_poly.type
_entity_poly.pdbx_seq_one_letter_code
_entity_poly.pdbx_strand_id
1 'polypeptide(L)'
;MTNTTDSYKQPLRIGIGGPVGSGKTALLEVLCKAIRDKLHIAVVTNDIYTQEDAKILTRAEALEPDRIIGVETGGCPHTAIREDASMNLAAVEELAKRHKNLDVVFVESGGDNLSATFSRSLRISLSM
;
A
#
# COMPACT_ATOMS: atom_id res chain seq x y z
N MET A 1 -31.53 -13.40 6.88
CA MET A 1 -30.08 -13.46 6.63
C MET A 1 -29.49 -12.17 7.16
N THR A 2 -28.79 -12.22 8.28
CA THR A 2 -28.25 -11.04 8.96
C THR A 2 -27.09 -10.47 8.17
N ASN A 3 -27.28 -9.32 7.53
CA ASN A 3 -26.17 -8.49 7.01
C ASN A 3 -25.42 -7.91 8.21
N THR A 4 -24.44 -8.64 8.74
CA THR A 4 -23.41 -8.07 9.59
C THR A 4 -22.52 -7.22 8.71
N THR A 5 -22.80 -5.92 8.63
CA THR A 5 -21.82 -4.95 8.17
C THR A 5 -20.64 -5.02 9.13
N ASP A 6 -19.58 -5.72 8.75
CA ASP A 6 -18.28 -5.65 9.44
C ASP A 6 -17.84 -4.19 9.41
N SER A 7 -18.14 -3.47 10.49
CA SER A 7 -17.81 -2.06 10.62
C SER A 7 -16.33 -1.95 10.94
N TYR A 8 -15.57 -1.39 10.01
CA TYR A 8 -14.17 -1.04 10.17
C TYR A 8 -13.97 0.45 9.86
N LYS A 9 -13.01 1.08 10.54
CA LYS A 9 -12.63 2.46 10.25
C LYS A 9 -12.04 2.53 8.83
N GLN A 10 -12.56 3.42 7.98
CA GLN A 10 -11.99 3.67 6.66
C GLN A 10 -10.64 4.40 6.81
N PRO A 11 -9.50 3.78 6.46
CA PRO A 11 -8.20 4.41 6.65
C PRO A 11 -7.93 5.44 5.56
N LEU A 12 -7.08 6.41 5.88
CA LEU A 12 -6.50 7.30 4.90
C LEU A 12 -5.59 6.49 3.97
N ARG A 13 -5.75 6.63 2.66
CA ARG A 13 -4.91 5.94 1.67
C ARG A 13 -3.88 6.91 1.12
N ILE A 14 -2.60 6.55 1.23
CA ILE A 14 -1.49 7.38 0.75
C ILE A 14 -0.70 6.60 -0.29
N GLY A 15 -0.67 7.09 -1.53
CA GLY A 15 0.13 6.52 -2.61
C GLY A 15 1.59 6.96 -2.54
N ILE A 16 2.52 6.01 -2.64
CA ILE A 16 3.96 6.27 -2.77
C ILE A 16 4.38 5.88 -4.18
N GLY A 17 4.64 6.89 -5.01
CA GLY A 17 4.97 6.71 -6.42
C GLY A 17 6.35 7.24 -6.77
N GLY A 18 6.92 6.72 -7.86
CA GLY A 18 8.22 7.15 -8.37
C GLY A 18 8.89 6.08 -9.23
N PRO A 19 10.00 6.42 -9.91
CA PRO A 19 10.74 5.51 -10.78
C PRO A 19 11.21 4.23 -10.09
N VAL A 20 11.53 3.21 -10.89
CA VAL A 20 12.25 2.03 -10.40
C VAL A 20 13.58 2.49 -9.82
N GLY A 21 13.91 2.03 -8.60
CA GLY A 21 15.15 2.39 -7.91
C GLY A 21 15.17 3.76 -7.22
N SER A 22 14.07 4.53 -7.20
CA SER A 22 14.04 5.85 -6.53
C SER A 22 14.02 5.80 -5.00
N GLY A 23 13.95 4.61 -4.39
CA GLY A 23 13.97 4.43 -2.94
C GLY A 23 12.60 4.42 -2.25
N LYS A 24 11.51 4.16 -2.98
CA LYS A 24 10.14 4.08 -2.43
C LYS A 24 10.02 3.13 -1.23
N THR A 25 10.48 1.88 -1.38
CA THR A 25 10.48 0.88 -0.31
C THR A 25 11.32 1.33 0.90
N ALA A 26 12.47 1.96 0.66
CA ALA A 26 13.33 2.50 1.72
C ALA A 26 12.65 3.66 2.46
N LEU A 27 11.95 4.55 1.74
CA LEU A 27 11.12 5.60 2.36
C LEU A 27 10.04 4.97 3.23
N LEU A 28 9.33 3.96 2.73
CA LEU A 28 8.28 3.27 3.48
C LEU A 28 8.81 2.61 4.74
N GLU A 29 9.97 1.96 4.69
CA GLU A 29 10.61 1.37 5.87
C GLU A 29 10.83 2.42 6.97
N VAL A 30 11.50 3.52 6.63
CA VAL A 30 11.81 4.60 7.58
C VAL A 30 10.53 5.24 8.11
N LEU A 31 9.57 5.52 7.23
CA LEU A 31 8.31 6.14 7.61
C LEU A 31 7.51 5.24 8.56
N CYS A 32 7.39 3.94 8.25
CA CYS A 32 6.68 2.98 9.10
C CYS A 32 7.32 2.92 10.49
N LYS A 33 8.64 2.74 10.57
CA LYS A 33 9.35 2.69 11.86
C LYS A 33 9.17 3.97 12.67
N ALA A 34 9.11 5.14 12.02
CA ALA A 34 8.98 6.42 12.70
C ALA A 34 7.57 6.70 13.26
N ILE A 35 6.52 6.11 12.68
CA ILE A 35 5.13 6.48 13.00
C ILE A 35 4.25 5.33 13.52
N ARG A 36 4.70 4.07 13.41
CA ARG A 36 3.91 2.88 13.81
C ARG A 36 3.48 2.86 15.28
N ASP A 37 4.20 3.56 16.16
CA ASP A 37 3.86 3.65 17.58
C ASP A 37 2.82 4.74 17.88
N LYS A 38 2.49 5.57 16.89
CA LYS A 38 1.56 6.71 17.02
C LYS A 38 0.28 6.54 16.21
N LEU A 39 0.35 5.77 15.13
CA LEU A 39 -0.75 5.54 14.20
C LEU A 39 -0.87 4.04 13.88
N HIS A 40 -2.10 3.56 13.75
CA HIS A 40 -2.38 2.23 13.24
C HIS A 40 -2.20 2.23 11.73
N ILE A 41 -1.06 1.73 11.26
CA ILE A 41 -0.70 1.74 9.84
C ILE A 41 -0.59 0.33 9.23
N ALA A 42 -0.69 0.28 7.91
CA ALA A 42 -0.44 -0.89 7.09
C ALA A 42 0.13 -0.48 5.71
N VAL A 43 0.69 -1.45 4.98
CA VAL A 43 1.32 -1.22 3.68
C VAL A 43 0.79 -2.23 2.65
N VAL A 44 0.48 -1.73 1.46
CA VAL A 44 0.31 -2.51 0.24
C VAL A 44 1.48 -2.17 -0.69
N THR A 45 2.26 -3.17 -1.09
CA THR A 45 3.35 -2.98 -2.06
C THR A 45 2.96 -3.60 -3.39
N ASN A 46 3.18 -2.89 -4.50
CA ASN A 46 2.96 -3.42 -5.83
C ASN A 46 4.29 -3.84 -6.45
N ASP A 47 4.32 -5.01 -7.08
CA ASP A 47 5.43 -5.47 -7.90
C ASP A 47 4.87 -6.28 -9.08
N ILE A 48 5.61 -6.37 -10.19
CA ILE A 48 5.11 -6.87 -11.47
C ILE A 48 4.96 -8.39 -11.45
N TYR A 49 5.94 -9.10 -10.88
CA TYR A 49 6.04 -10.57 -10.92
C TYR A 49 6.39 -11.21 -9.59
N THR A 50 6.65 -10.40 -8.56
CA THR A 50 7.10 -10.91 -7.27
C THR A 50 6.41 -10.18 -6.12
N GLN A 51 6.80 -10.53 -4.89
CA GLN A 51 6.40 -9.82 -3.68
C GLN A 51 7.65 -9.41 -2.89
N GLU A 52 8.74 -9.06 -3.58
CA GLU A 52 10.02 -8.82 -2.92
C GLU A 52 9.97 -7.58 -2.03
N ASP A 53 9.29 -6.51 -2.43
CA ASP A 53 9.15 -5.30 -1.61
C ASP A 53 8.40 -5.58 -0.29
N ALA A 54 7.33 -6.38 -0.32
CA ALA A 54 6.64 -6.83 0.89
C ALA A 54 7.58 -7.65 1.80
N LYS A 55 8.41 -8.53 1.23
CA LYS A 55 9.39 -9.33 1.97
C LYS A 55 10.50 -8.46 2.55
N ILE A 56 10.98 -7.44 1.82
CA ILE A 56 11.96 -6.47 2.30
C ILE A 56 11.42 -5.77 3.53
N LEU A 57 10.21 -5.20 3.46
CA LEU A 57 9.59 -4.51 4.59
C LEU A 57 9.36 -5.43 5.80
N THR A 58 8.96 -6.68 5.55
CA THR A 58 8.75 -7.68 6.60
C THR A 58 10.08 -8.06 7.28
N ARG A 59 11.13 -8.35 6.49
CA ARG A 59 12.48 -8.67 7.01
C ARG A 59 13.13 -7.49 7.73
N ALA A 60 12.85 -6.27 7.29
CA ALA A 60 13.32 -5.05 7.93
C ALA A 60 12.55 -4.72 9.21
N GLU A 61 11.54 -5.52 9.58
CA GLU A 61 10.64 -5.29 10.70
C GLU A 61 10.02 -3.89 10.63
N ALA A 62 9.59 -3.46 9.44
CA ALA A 62 8.92 -2.18 9.27
C ALA A 62 7.58 -2.17 10.03
N LEU A 63 6.80 -3.24 9.87
CA LEU A 63 5.55 -3.54 10.56
C LEU A 63 5.44 -5.05 10.79
N GLU A 64 4.46 -5.46 11.59
CA GLU A 64 4.07 -6.87 11.69
C GLU A 64 3.70 -7.45 10.31
N PRO A 65 4.06 -8.71 10.00
CA PRO A 65 3.82 -9.31 8.68
C PRO A 65 2.35 -9.25 8.23
N ASP A 66 1.41 -9.33 9.17
CA ASP A 66 -0.03 -9.30 8.87
C ASP A 66 -0.57 -7.90 8.51
N ARG A 67 0.29 -6.87 8.56
CA ARG A 67 0.03 -5.48 8.15
C ARG A 67 0.65 -5.14 6.79
N ILE A 68 1.29 -6.09 6.13
CA ILE A 68 1.96 -5.89 4.85
C ILE A 68 1.35 -6.85 3.84
N ILE A 69 0.85 -6.34 2.71
CA ILE A 69 0.35 -7.16 1.60
C ILE A 69 1.12 -6.81 0.33
N GLY A 70 1.70 -7.82 -0.32
CA GLY A 70 2.25 -7.70 -1.66
C GLY A 70 1.19 -7.99 -2.73
N VAL A 71 1.02 -7.09 -3.68
CA VAL A 71 0.12 -7.24 -4.83
C VAL A 71 0.94 -7.39 -6.09
N GLU A 72 0.75 -8.52 -6.77
CA GLU A 72 1.34 -8.77 -8.08
C GLU A 72 0.46 -8.12 -9.15
N THR A 73 0.94 -7.03 -9.76
CA THR A 73 0.12 -6.21 -10.66
C THR A 73 0.09 -6.72 -12.10
N GLY A 74 0.97 -7.64 -12.45
CA GLY A 74 1.27 -7.97 -13.84
C GLY A 74 1.97 -6.81 -14.57
N GLY A 75 2.22 -6.99 -15.87
CA GLY A 75 3.14 -6.19 -16.70
C GLY A 75 2.88 -4.68 -16.87
N CYS A 76 1.84 -4.10 -16.27
CA CYS A 76 1.48 -2.68 -16.42
C CYS A 76 1.29 -2.00 -15.04
N PRO A 77 2.37 -1.55 -14.37
CA PRO A 77 2.32 -0.95 -13.03
C PRO A 77 1.39 0.27 -12.91
N HIS A 78 1.35 1.09 -13.97
CA HIS A 78 0.50 2.28 -14.06
C HIS A 78 -0.98 1.93 -13.95
N THR A 79 -1.41 0.85 -14.62
CA THR A 79 -2.78 0.37 -14.61
C THR A 79 -3.26 0.03 -13.22
N ALA A 80 -2.43 -0.68 -12.45
CA ALA A 80 -2.79 -1.11 -11.10
C ALA A 80 -3.02 0.02 -10.10
N ILE A 81 -2.54 1.24 -10.39
CA ILE A 81 -2.71 2.41 -9.51
C ILE A 81 -3.59 3.51 -10.13
N ARG A 82 -3.90 3.42 -11.43
CA ARG A 82 -4.66 4.41 -12.20
C ARG A 82 -5.92 3.86 -12.82
N GLU A 83 -5.78 3.07 -13.88
CA GLU A 83 -6.91 2.65 -14.71
C GLU A 83 -7.72 1.52 -14.06
N ASP A 84 -7.08 0.59 -13.36
CA ASP A 84 -7.72 -0.49 -12.60
C ASP A 84 -7.03 -0.70 -11.25
N ALA A 85 -7.50 0.02 -10.25
CA ALA A 85 -7.02 -0.09 -8.87
C ALA A 85 -7.73 -1.18 -8.05
N SER A 86 -8.50 -2.08 -8.68
CA SER A 86 -9.33 -3.07 -7.98
C SER A 86 -8.55 -3.96 -7.02
N MET A 87 -7.39 -4.48 -7.45
CA MET A 87 -6.51 -5.32 -6.62
C MET A 87 -6.00 -4.57 -5.40
N ASN A 88 -5.57 -3.32 -5.58
CA ASN A 88 -5.13 -2.45 -4.48
C ASN A 88 -6.28 -2.14 -3.51
N LEU A 89 -7.46 -1.83 -4.02
CA LEU A 89 -8.64 -1.55 -3.18
C LEU A 89 -9.07 -2.79 -2.38
N ALA A 90 -9.01 -3.97 -2.98
CA ALA A 90 -9.28 -5.23 -2.30
C ALA A 90 -8.26 -5.51 -1.18
N ALA A 91 -6.96 -5.31 -1.44
CA ALA A 91 -5.91 -5.46 -0.43
C ALA A 91 -6.06 -4.46 0.73
N VAL A 92 -6.40 -3.20 0.42
CA VAL A 92 -6.68 -2.18 1.45
C VAL A 92 -7.91 -2.56 2.27
N GLU A 93 -8.97 -3.06 1.64
CA GLU A 93 -10.18 -3.52 2.35
C GLU A 93 -9.88 -4.75 3.22
N GLU A 94 -9.06 -5.68 2.75
CA GLU A 94 -8.62 -6.85 3.53
C GLU A 94 -7.86 -6.40 4.79
N LEU A 95 -6.90 -5.48 4.65
CA LEU A 95 -6.18 -4.90 5.77
C LEU A 95 -7.11 -4.18 6.74
N ALA A 96 -8.07 -3.41 6.24
CA ALA A 96 -9.00 -2.66 7.09
C ALA A 96 -9.98 -3.58 7.84
N LYS A 97 -10.42 -4.69 7.24
CA LYS A 97 -11.23 -5.72 7.91
C LYS A 97 -10.42 -6.47 8.97
N ARG A 98 -9.16 -6.81 8.66
CA ARG A 98 -8.23 -7.49 9.58
C ARG A 98 -7.88 -6.60 10.78
N HIS A 99 -7.59 -5.33 10.50
CA HIS A 99 -7.16 -4.32 11.48
C HIS A 99 -8.20 -3.20 11.54
N LYS A 100 -9.28 -3.43 12.31
CA LYS A 100 -10.50 -2.60 12.31
C LYS A 100 -10.30 -1.12 12.67
N ASN A 101 -9.14 -0.74 13.20
CA ASN A 101 -8.77 0.59 13.67
C ASN A 101 -7.67 1.28 12.85
N LEU A 102 -7.37 0.82 11.62
CA LEU A 102 -6.35 1.46 10.78
C LEU A 102 -6.63 2.95 10.56
N ASP A 103 -5.59 3.75 10.77
CA ASP A 103 -5.55 5.19 10.50
C ASP A 103 -5.09 5.45 9.07
N VAL A 104 -4.04 4.75 8.61
CA VAL A 104 -3.40 4.98 7.31
C VAL A 104 -3.03 3.65 6.65
N VAL A 105 -3.23 3.56 5.34
CA VAL A 105 -2.65 2.51 4.49
C VAL A 105 -1.79 3.16 3.41
N PHE A 106 -0.52 2.80 3.37
CA PHE A 106 0.37 3.20 2.29
C PHE A 106 0.23 2.23 1.12
N VAL A 107 0.25 2.75 -0.10
CA VAL A 107 0.20 1.96 -1.34
C VAL A 107 1.42 2.32 -2.19
N GLU A 108 2.43 1.45 -2.21
CA GLU A 108 3.61 1.59 -3.06
C GLU A 108 3.27 1.19 -4.50
N SER A 109 3.69 1.98 -5.49
CA SER A 109 3.65 1.56 -6.89
C SER A 109 4.85 0.66 -7.24
N GLY A 110 4.70 -0.25 -8.21
CA GLY A 110 5.78 -1.16 -8.67
C GLY A 110 6.88 -0.50 -9.50
N GLY A 111 7.08 0.82 -9.34
CA GLY A 111 7.93 1.63 -10.19
C GLY A 111 7.21 2.05 -11.46
N ASP A 112 7.18 3.35 -11.73
CA ASP A 112 6.51 3.92 -12.89
C ASP A 112 7.27 5.17 -13.36
N ASN A 113 7.10 5.59 -14.60
CA ASN A 113 7.79 6.75 -15.16
C ASN A 113 7.29 8.07 -14.52
N LEU A 114 7.98 9.19 -14.76
CA LEU A 114 7.71 10.51 -14.14
C LEU A 114 6.27 11.05 -14.31
N SER A 115 5.43 10.43 -15.14
CA SER A 115 4.02 10.78 -15.35
C SER A 115 3.02 10.03 -14.44
N ALA A 116 3.51 9.12 -13.60
CA ALA A 116 2.68 8.28 -12.73
C ALA A 116 1.91 9.13 -11.71
N THR A 117 0.59 9.09 -11.75
CA THR A 117 -0.25 9.81 -10.76
C THR A 117 -1.36 8.89 -10.29
N PHE A 118 -1.50 8.68 -8.99
CA PHE A 118 -2.53 7.79 -8.43
C PHE A 118 -3.95 8.18 -8.84
N SER A 119 -4.83 7.17 -8.99
CA SER A 119 -6.25 7.38 -9.24
C SER A 119 -6.91 8.22 -8.14
N ARG A 120 -8.09 8.80 -8.44
CA ARG A 120 -8.84 9.65 -7.49
C ARG A 120 -9.16 8.93 -6.17
N SER A 121 -9.19 7.60 -6.17
CA SER A 121 -9.47 6.74 -5.02
C SER A 121 -8.26 6.52 -4.09
N LEU A 122 -7.06 6.93 -4.52
CA LEU A 122 -5.77 6.83 -3.81
C LEU A 122 -5.10 8.22 -3.64
N ARG A 123 -5.89 9.30 -3.73
CA ARG A 123 -5.40 10.66 -4.04
C ARG A 123 -4.84 11.46 -2.86
N ILE A 124 -3.89 10.87 -2.14
CA ILE A 124 -2.84 11.61 -1.42
C ILE A 124 -1.52 10.97 -1.83
N SER A 125 -0.78 11.59 -2.74
CA SER A 125 0.44 11.04 -3.33
C SER A 125 1.66 11.80 -2.82
N LEU A 126 2.67 11.10 -2.31
CA LEU A 126 4.04 11.64 -2.26
C LEU A 126 4.77 11.18 -3.53
N SER A 127 5.43 12.12 -4.21
CA SER A 127 6.30 11.86 -5.36
C SER A 127 7.74 12.06 -4.91
N MET A 128 8.59 11.06 -5.16
CA MET A 128 10.06 11.16 -5.01
C MET A 128 10.73 11.34 -6.35
#